data_AF-A0A7X3L392-F1
#
_entry.id   AF-A0A7X3L392-F1
#
_cell.length_a   1.000
_cell.length_b   1.000
_cell.length_c   1.000
_cell.angle_alpha   90.00
_cell.angle_beta   90.00
_cell.angle_gamma   90.00
#
_symmetry.space_group_name_H-M   'P 1'
#
loop_
_entity.id
_entity.type
_entity.pdbx_description
1 polymer ?
#
loop_
_entity_poly.entity_id
_entity_poly.type
_entity_poly.pdbx_seq_one_letter_code
_entity_poly.pdbx_strand_id
1 'polypeptide(L)'
;MRWRFSNAVKVATDRLIVDLEDAVAPGDKDRARAIVVDTLQSRACGLPTVVRINSLGSRAALADLTALLERGPFPDALLIPKVESPTHIEIVDGLLHEAGAHTMIVALIESACGIEAVYETLRVGRRLIAAMTKLNNCET
;
A
#
# COMPACT_ATOMS: atom_id res chain seq x y z
N MET A 1 -12.21 -0.81 16.06
CA MET A 1 -11.00 -0.78 15.20
C MET A 1 -9.68 -0.88 15.98
N ARG A 2 -9.49 -0.21 17.13
CA ARG A 2 -8.28 -0.40 17.99
C ARG A 2 -7.96 -1.86 18.36
N TRP A 3 -8.97 -2.73 18.48
CA TRP A 3 -8.82 -4.14 18.88
C TRP A 3 -8.16 -5.05 17.83
N ARG A 4 -8.21 -4.72 16.53
CA ARG A 4 -7.57 -5.56 15.49
C ARG A 4 -6.06 -5.38 15.46
N PHE A 5 -5.58 -4.15 15.65
CA PHE A 5 -4.15 -3.84 15.71
C PHE A 5 -3.45 -4.47 16.92
N SER A 6 -4.11 -4.48 18.09
CA SER A 6 -3.53 -5.07 19.30
C SER A 6 -3.38 -6.58 19.24
N ASN A 7 -4.13 -7.28 18.37
CA ASN A 7 -3.93 -8.72 18.15
C ASN A 7 -2.79 -9.02 17.16
N ALA A 8 -2.53 -8.15 16.17
CA ALA A 8 -1.39 -8.31 15.27
C ALA A 8 -0.06 -8.31 16.02
N VAL A 9 0.06 -7.48 17.07
CA VAL A 9 1.23 -7.41 17.96
C VAL A 9 1.37 -8.65 18.86
N LYS A 10 0.27 -9.37 19.13
CA LYS A 10 0.29 -10.58 19.99
C LYS A 10 0.75 -11.84 19.25
N VAL A 11 0.71 -11.82 17.93
CA VAL A 11 1.31 -12.85 17.08
C VAL A 11 2.69 -12.33 16.71
N ALA A 12 3.75 -13.15 16.83
CA ALA A 12 5.12 -12.74 16.51
C ALA A 12 5.26 -12.43 15.01
N THR A 13 4.85 -11.22 14.61
CA THR A 13 4.83 -10.75 13.23
C THR A 13 5.91 -9.69 13.05
N ASP A 14 6.63 -9.77 11.93
CA ASP A 14 7.74 -8.85 11.65
C ASP A 14 7.26 -7.49 11.12
N ARG A 15 6.03 -7.42 10.61
CA ARG A 15 5.44 -6.24 9.98
C ARG A 15 3.93 -6.18 10.19
N LEU A 16 3.41 -4.96 10.31
CA LEU A 16 1.98 -4.69 10.31
C LEU A 16 1.56 -4.29 8.89
N ILE A 17 0.63 -5.05 8.28
CA ILE A 17 -0.03 -4.63 7.03
C ILE A 17 -1.37 -4.00 7.39
N VAL A 18 -1.58 -2.74 6.98
CA VAL A 18 -2.83 -2.01 7.16
C VAL A 18 -3.51 -1.85 5.82
N ASP A 19 -4.78 -2.23 5.74
CA ASP A 19 -5.51 -2.32 4.47
C ASP A 19 -6.52 -1.17 4.31
N LEU A 20 -6.43 -0.45 3.19
CA LEU A 20 -7.38 0.58 2.76
C LEU A 20 -8.25 0.15 1.58
N GLU A 21 -8.01 -1.05 1.03
CA GLU A 21 -8.67 -1.55 -0.17
C GLU A 21 -9.87 -2.45 0.20
N ASP A 22 -9.80 -3.76 -0.07
CA ASP A 22 -10.95 -4.67 -0.03
C ASP A 22 -11.52 -4.86 1.39
N ALA A 23 -10.69 -4.73 2.44
CA ALA A 23 -11.15 -4.87 3.82
C ALA A 23 -11.92 -3.65 4.34
N VAL A 24 -12.07 -2.59 3.54
CA VAL A 24 -12.72 -1.33 3.94
C VAL A 24 -13.91 -1.04 3.01
N ALA A 25 -15.10 -0.97 3.60
CA ALA A 25 -16.31 -0.61 2.87
C ALA A 25 -16.18 0.82 2.28
N PRO A 26 -16.78 1.11 1.11
CA PRO A 26 -16.65 2.42 0.47
C PRO A 26 -16.98 3.62 1.36
N GLY A 27 -18.03 3.52 2.19
CA GLY A 27 -18.44 4.57 3.13
C GLY A 27 -17.50 4.76 4.34
N ASP A 28 -16.60 3.81 4.60
CA ASP A 28 -15.67 3.84 5.71
C ASP A 28 -14.24 4.27 5.31
N LYS A 29 -13.98 4.51 4.01
CA LYS A 29 -12.62 4.80 3.52
C LYS A 29 -11.99 6.05 4.14
N ASP A 30 -12.76 7.12 4.31
CA ASP A 30 -12.27 8.34 4.94
C ASP A 30 -11.85 8.10 6.39
N ARG A 31 -12.69 7.37 7.13
CA ARG A 31 -12.40 6.98 8.50
C ARG A 31 -11.21 6.04 8.58
N ALA A 32 -11.08 5.09 7.67
CA ALA A 32 -9.96 4.16 7.62
C ALA A 32 -8.64 4.90 7.40
N ARG A 33 -8.57 5.82 6.43
CA ARG A 33 -7.40 6.68 6.20
C ARG A 33 -6.97 7.45 7.44
N ALA A 34 -7.92 8.09 8.13
CA ALA A 34 -7.64 8.80 9.37
C ALA A 34 -7.01 7.90 10.44
N ILE A 35 -7.50 6.65 10.56
CA ILE A 35 -6.93 5.66 11.49
C ILE A 35 -5.51 5.24 11.07
N VAL A 36 -5.25 5.08 9.77
CA VAL A 36 -3.88 4.76 9.30
C VAL A 36 -2.92 5.88 9.63
N VAL A 37 -3.28 7.13 9.35
CA VAL A 37 -2.46 8.31 9.68
C VAL A 37 -2.18 8.39 11.17
N ASP A 38 -3.19 8.22 12.03
CA ASP A 38 -3.02 8.17 13.49
C ASP A 38 -2.10 7.02 13.94
N THR A 39 -2.21 5.86 13.29
CA THR A 39 -1.37 4.68 13.58
C THR A 39 0.10 4.95 13.23
N LEU A 40 0.36 5.59 12.08
CA LEU A 40 1.71 5.98 11.67
C LEU A 40 2.30 7.04 12.62
N GLN A 41 1.50 8.06 12.99
CA GLN A 41 1.91 9.13 13.90
C GLN A 41 2.26 8.62 15.29
N SER A 42 1.43 7.75 15.85
CA SER A 42 1.61 7.21 17.20
C SER A 42 2.68 6.12 17.28
N ARG A 43 3.10 5.53 16.15
CA ARG A 43 3.89 4.29 16.08
C ARG A 43 3.35 3.21 17.03
N ALA A 44 2.02 3.14 17.19
CA ALA A 44 1.38 2.41 18.28
C ALA A 44 1.74 0.92 18.39
N CYS A 45 2.17 0.29 17.28
CA CYS A 45 2.54 -1.13 17.26
C CYS A 45 4.05 -1.38 17.41
N GLY A 46 4.91 -0.36 17.28
CA GLY A 46 6.37 -0.51 17.29
C GLY A 46 6.95 -1.35 16.15
N LEU A 47 6.13 -1.78 15.18
CA LEU A 47 6.51 -2.61 14.05
C LEU A 47 6.59 -1.77 12.76
N PRO A 48 7.45 -2.14 11.80
CA PRO A 48 7.40 -1.58 10.45
C PRO A 48 5.99 -1.72 9.85
N THR A 49 5.47 -0.65 9.29
CA THR A 49 4.10 -0.55 8.80
C THR A 49 4.08 -0.52 7.27
N VAL A 50 3.38 -1.49 6.69
CA VAL A 50 3.06 -1.56 5.27
C VAL A 50 1.60 -1.15 5.09
N VAL A 51 1.33 -0.21 4.19
CA VAL A 51 -0.05 0.20 3.90
C VAL A 51 -0.44 -0.27 2.51
N ARG A 52 -1.49 -1.10 2.42
CA ARG A 52 -2.14 -1.40 1.15
C ARG A 52 -3.09 -0.27 0.80
N ILE A 53 -2.79 0.45 -0.28
CA ILE A 53 -3.65 1.51 -0.81
C ILE A 53 -4.71 0.92 -1.74
N ASN A 54 -5.65 1.74 -2.17
CA ASN A 54 -6.55 1.37 -3.27
C ASN A 54 -5.84 1.35 -4.64
N SER A 55 -6.43 0.63 -5.60
CA SER A 55 -5.94 0.60 -6.99
C SER A 55 -5.85 1.99 -7.63
N LEU A 56 -4.71 2.27 -8.27
CA LEU A 56 -4.32 3.59 -8.79
C LEU A 56 -5.34 4.22 -9.77
N GLY A 57 -6.16 3.41 -10.44
CA GLY A 57 -7.24 3.89 -11.31
C GLY A 57 -8.45 4.49 -10.57
N SER A 58 -8.45 4.51 -9.24
CA SER A 58 -9.60 4.93 -8.43
C SER A 58 -9.40 6.29 -7.75
N ARG A 59 -10.52 7.02 -7.54
CA ARG A 59 -10.53 8.23 -6.69
C ARG A 59 -10.07 7.95 -5.26
N ALA A 60 -10.28 6.73 -4.76
CA ALA A 60 -9.85 6.33 -3.44
C ALA A 60 -8.32 6.29 -3.33
N ALA A 61 -7.61 5.80 -4.35
CA ALA A 61 -6.15 5.77 -4.35
C ALA A 61 -5.53 7.16 -4.28
N LEU A 62 -6.10 8.13 -5.02
CA LEU A 62 -5.69 9.53 -4.91
C LEU A 62 -5.85 10.04 -3.48
N ALA A 63 -7.01 9.80 -2.85
CA ALA A 63 -7.24 10.20 -1.47
C ALA A 63 -6.31 9.49 -0.46
N ASP A 64 -5.96 8.23 -0.71
CA ASP A 64 -4.98 7.47 0.09
C ASP A 64 -3.58 8.08 -0.01
N LEU A 65 -3.09 8.31 -1.23
CA LEU A 65 -1.77 8.90 -1.47
C LEU A 65 -1.69 10.31 -0.90
N THR A 66 -2.72 11.15 -1.11
CA THR A 66 -2.79 12.48 -0.50
C THR A 66 -2.71 12.39 1.03
N ALA A 67 -3.53 11.55 1.66
CA ALA A 67 -3.55 11.42 3.11
C ALA A 67 -2.22 10.90 3.69
N LEU A 68 -1.53 9.99 2.98
CA LEU A 68 -0.28 9.38 3.45
C LEU A 68 0.96 10.24 3.18
N LEU A 69 0.93 11.11 2.17
CA LEU A 69 2.11 11.84 1.70
C LEU A 69 2.12 13.34 2.06
N GLU A 70 0.97 13.95 2.32
CA GLU A 70 0.91 15.38 2.69
C GLU A 70 1.61 15.69 4.01
N ARG A 71 1.52 14.78 4.98
CA ARG A 71 2.04 14.99 6.33
C ARG A 71 2.63 13.67 6.81
N GLY A 72 3.96 13.63 6.92
CA GLY A 72 4.63 12.53 7.60
C GLY A 72 4.10 12.32 9.03
N PRO A 73 4.42 11.18 9.67
CA PRO A 73 5.37 10.16 9.24
C PRO A 73 4.82 9.23 8.14
N PHE A 74 5.70 8.85 7.22
CA PHE A 74 5.39 7.98 6.09
C PHE A 74 5.40 6.49 6.49
N PRO A 75 4.65 5.62 5.79
CA PRO A 75 4.77 4.18 6.00
C PRO A 75 6.13 3.66 5.53
N ASP A 76 6.56 2.52 6.07
CA ASP A 76 7.81 1.85 5.67
C ASP A 76 7.69 1.28 4.25
N ALA A 77 6.51 0.80 3.86
CA ALA A 77 6.21 0.42 2.49
C ALA A 77 4.76 0.68 2.09
N LEU A 78 4.53 0.90 0.79
CA LEU A 78 3.21 0.82 0.18
C LEU A 78 3.06 -0.51 -0.56
N LEU A 79 1.94 -1.19 -0.32
CA LEU A 79 1.50 -2.32 -1.12
C LEU A 79 0.51 -1.80 -2.17
N ILE A 80 0.90 -1.86 -3.44
CA ILE A 80 0.11 -1.33 -4.56
C ILE A 80 -0.67 -2.49 -5.18
N PRO A 81 -2.01 -2.49 -5.10
CA PRO A 81 -2.84 -3.52 -5.71
C PRO A 81 -2.90 -3.35 -7.23
N LYS A 82 -3.23 -4.44 -7.92
CA LYS A 82 -3.52 -4.47 -9.36
C LYS A 82 -2.46 -3.75 -10.21
N VAL A 83 -1.19 -4.09 -9.98
CA VAL A 83 -0.08 -3.56 -10.78
C VAL A 83 -0.05 -4.26 -12.13
N GLU A 84 -0.31 -3.50 -13.19
CA GLU A 84 -0.49 -4.00 -14.56
C GLU A 84 0.54 -3.44 -15.55
N SER A 85 1.37 -2.48 -15.11
CA SER A 85 2.43 -1.91 -15.92
C SER A 85 3.54 -1.31 -15.05
N PRO A 86 4.76 -1.14 -15.60
CA PRO A 86 5.85 -0.44 -14.91
C PRO A 86 5.49 0.99 -14.47
N THR A 87 4.67 1.67 -15.29
CA THR A 87 4.23 3.05 -15.05
C THR A 87 3.47 3.22 -13.73
N HIS A 88 2.74 2.20 -13.26
CA HIS A 88 2.11 2.26 -11.94
C HIS A 88 3.13 2.48 -10.82
N ILE A 89 4.29 1.82 -10.91
CA ILE A 89 5.37 1.95 -9.92
C ILE A 89 6.08 3.28 -10.08
N GLU A 90 6.34 3.73 -11.31
CA GLU A 90 6.99 5.02 -11.59
C GLU A 90 6.18 6.21 -11.08
N ILE A 91 4.86 6.19 -11.25
CA ILE A 91 3.96 7.23 -10.71
C ILE A 91 4.09 7.30 -9.19
N VAL A 92 4.02 6.17 -8.51
CA VAL A 92 4.10 6.12 -7.04
C VAL A 92 5.50 6.53 -6.56
N ASP A 93 6.57 6.07 -7.22
CA ASP A 93 7.95 6.45 -6.88
C ASP A 93 8.16 7.96 -7.03
N GLY A 94 7.62 8.57 -8.10
CA GLY A 94 7.64 10.02 -8.29
C GLY A 94 6.97 10.79 -7.15
N LEU A 95 5.77 10.38 -6.75
CA LEU A 95 5.04 10.99 -5.63
C LEU A 95 5.77 10.81 -4.30
N LEU A 96 6.35 9.64 -4.06
CA LEU A 96 7.17 9.38 -2.87
C LEU A 96 8.44 10.23 -2.85
N HIS A 97 9.07 10.42 -4.01
CA HIS A 97 10.23 11.29 -4.15
C HIS A 97 9.90 12.75 -3.88
N GLU A 98 8.80 13.26 -4.46
CA GLU A 98 8.32 14.62 -4.23
C GLU A 98 7.99 14.88 -2.76
N ALA A 99 7.37 13.91 -2.08
CA ALA A 99 7.08 13.99 -0.65
C ALA A 99 8.33 13.86 0.25
N GLY A 100 9.51 13.55 -0.30
CA GLY A 100 10.72 13.27 0.47
C GLY A 100 10.63 11.98 1.31
N ALA A 101 9.72 11.07 0.96
CA ALA A 101 9.49 9.84 1.69
C ALA A 101 10.56 8.78 1.38
N HIS A 102 10.99 8.01 2.38
CA HIS A 102 11.87 6.84 2.21
C HIS A 102 11.10 5.51 2.12
N THR A 103 9.79 5.60 1.92
CA THR A 103 8.87 4.47 1.77
C THR A 103 9.28 3.57 0.60
N MET A 104 9.22 2.25 0.80
CA MET A 104 9.45 1.24 -0.23
C MET A 104 8.15 0.84 -0.93
N ILE A 105 8.24 0.13 -2.05
CA ILE A 105 7.09 -0.31 -2.85
C ILE A 105 7.07 -1.84 -2.92
N VAL A 106 5.89 -2.41 -2.66
CA VAL A 106 5.56 -3.81 -2.93
C VAL A 106 4.46 -3.83 -3.98
N ALA A 107 4.70 -4.51 -5.10
CA ALA A 107 3.70 -4.65 -6.15
C ALA A 107 2.82 -5.89 -5.88
N LEU A 108 1.51 -5.76 -6.03
CA LEU A 108 0.59 -6.90 -6.03
C LEU A 108 0.17 -7.18 -7.48
N ILE A 109 0.53 -8.36 -7.95
CA ILE A 109 0.21 -8.89 -9.28
C ILE A 109 -0.99 -9.82 -9.12
N GLU A 110 -2.16 -9.38 -9.60
CA GLU A 110 -3.43 -10.09 -9.39
C GLU A 110 -4.36 -10.05 -10.61
N SER A 111 -3.81 -9.74 -11.80
CA SER A 111 -4.53 -9.78 -13.07
C SER A 111 -3.65 -10.35 -14.18
N ALA A 112 -4.26 -10.78 -15.29
CA ALA A 112 -3.55 -11.30 -16.46
C ALA A 112 -2.55 -10.28 -17.02
N CYS A 113 -2.99 -9.02 -17.18
CA CYS A 113 -2.12 -7.92 -17.60
C CYS A 113 -0.90 -7.77 -16.67
N GLY A 114 -1.11 -7.87 -15.35
CA GLY A 114 -0.01 -7.83 -14.39
C GLY A 114 0.98 -8.99 -14.52
N ILE A 115 0.48 -10.20 -14.80
CA ILE A 115 1.34 -11.37 -15.04
C ILE A 115 2.18 -11.18 -16.31
N GLU A 116 1.58 -10.68 -17.39
CA GLU A 116 2.30 -10.39 -18.64
C GLU A 116 3.37 -9.31 -18.46
N ALA A 117 3.06 -8.26 -17.69
CA ALA A 117 3.95 -7.11 -17.47
C ALA A 117 4.94 -7.28 -16.30
N VAL A 118 4.90 -8.40 -15.55
CA VAL A 118 5.64 -8.54 -14.28
C VAL A 118 7.15 -8.39 -14.46
N TYR A 119 7.69 -8.95 -15.56
CA TYR A 119 9.13 -8.90 -15.82
C TYR A 119 9.62 -7.47 -16.00
N GLU A 120 8.91 -6.67 -16.81
CA GLU A 120 9.25 -5.26 -17.01
C GLU A 120 9.01 -4.44 -15.74
N THR A 121 7.93 -4.74 -15.01
CA THR A 121 7.60 -4.09 -13.73
C THR A 121 8.69 -4.30 -12.68
N LEU A 122 9.30 -5.49 -12.62
CA LEU A 122 10.37 -5.77 -11.66
C LEU A 122 11.69 -5.06 -11.97
N ARG A 123 11.82 -4.46 -13.17
CA ARG A 123 13.02 -3.73 -13.59
C ARG A 123 12.97 -2.24 -13.26
N VAL A 124 11.85 -1.74 -12.75
CA VAL A 124 11.69 -0.31 -12.47
C VAL A 124 12.02 0.08 -11.02
N GLY A 125 12.66 1.25 -10.91
CA GLY A 125 12.85 1.99 -9.67
C GLY A 125 13.82 1.35 -8.67
N ARG A 126 14.28 2.15 -7.71
CA ARG A 126 15.08 1.65 -6.57
C ARG A 126 14.22 1.25 -5.37
N ARG A 127 12.94 1.64 -5.37
CA ARG A 127 12.02 1.42 -4.24
C ARG A 127 11.22 0.12 -4.34
N LEU A 128 11.12 -0.49 -5.51
CA LEU A 128 10.44 -1.76 -5.66
C LEU A 128 11.28 -2.88 -5.03
N ILE A 129 10.78 -3.47 -3.95
CA ILE A 129 11.52 -4.49 -3.18
C ILE A 129 10.94 -5.89 -3.30
N ALA A 130 9.69 -6.01 -3.72
CA ALA A 130 9.01 -7.28 -3.89
C ALA A 130 7.82 -7.15 -4.84
N ALA A 131 7.51 -8.25 -5.52
CA ALA A 131 6.22 -8.48 -6.13
C ALA A 131 5.55 -9.69 -5.46
N MET A 132 4.27 -9.58 -5.17
CA MET A 132 3.44 -10.63 -4.58
C MET A 132 2.35 -10.99 -5.57
N THR A 133 2.06 -12.28 -5.73
CA THR A 133 0.93 -12.74 -6.55
C THR A 133 -0.26 -13.06 -5.66
N LYS A 134 -1.45 -12.57 -5.99
CA LYS A 134 -2.71 -12.97 -5.34
C LYS A 134 -3.59 -13.69 -6.36
N LEU A 135 -3.73 -15.00 -6.19
CA LEU A 135 -4.49 -15.88 -7.08
C LEU A 135 -5.93 -16.00 -6.61
N ASN A 136 -6.67 -14.89 -6.59
CA ASN A 136 -8.05 -14.89 -6.11
C ASN A 136 -8.99 -14.08 -7.01
N ASN A 137 -8.50 -13.41 -8.05
CA ASN A 137 -9.26 -12.39 -8.79
C ASN A 137 -8.96 -12.36 -10.31
N CYS A 138 -8.67 -13.51 -10.92
CA CYS A 138 -8.69 -13.61 -12.38
C CYS A 138 -10.14 -13.56 -12.88
N GLU A 139 -10.80 -12.41 -12.78
CA GLU A 139 -11.93 -12.11 -13.65
C GLU A 139 -11.35 -11.89 -15.05
N THR A 140 -11.62 -12.85 -15.94
CA THR A 140 -11.37 -12.77 -17.39
C THR A 140 -12.22 -11.70 -18.04
#